data_AF-A0A7K7ZYQ6-F1
#
_entry.id   AF-A0A7K7ZYQ6-F1
#
_cell.length_a   1.000
_cell.length_b   1.000
_cell.length_c   1.000
_cell.angle_alpha   90.00
_cell.angle_beta   90.00
_cell.angle_gamma   90.00
#
_symmetry.space_group_name_H-M   'P 1'
#
loop_
_entity.id
_entity.type
_entity.pdbx_description
1 polymer ?
#
loop_
_entity_poly.entity_id
_entity_poly.type
_entity_poly.pdbx_seq_one_letter_code
_entity_poly.pdbx_strand_id
1 'polypeptide(L)'
;AVAAKMAALGGGGARWRRAWLPALQLLRRGSKAVTRHWKAMHFQRQKLLAVTEYLPPRPAVPPRCLPRPAAKGHEEDGYARVLRRQVEETLRSSRMVAVCQYNSMPDEDVVTLRHYLRKHNIHVKFVLNEVVRPVLAQSKYRNLLPLFVCRNILLVSPEARAREMLRVLKGVPQVNLLGACIDDTILSRQGVENFAQLPSLEVSQGQTVAALSLLSSQTSSLLQRGPAHLTALLDEHIRRLRDTEGTTEPPPG
;
A
#
# COMPACT_ATOMS: atom_id res chain seq x y z
N ALA A 1 9.78 25.71 89.56
CA ALA A 1 8.73 25.97 90.57
C ALA A 1 7.75 24.81 90.57
N VAL A 2 7.26 24.43 91.76
CA VAL A 2 6.26 23.39 92.09
C VAL A 2 6.76 21.94 92.01
N ALA A 3 6.70 21.06 93.00
CA ALA A 3 6.53 21.12 94.46
C ALA A 3 6.90 19.70 94.96
N ALA A 4 7.85 19.57 95.88
CA ALA A 4 8.17 18.29 96.53
C ALA A 4 7.30 18.14 97.78
N LYS A 5 6.51 17.06 97.87
CA LYS A 5 5.79 16.69 99.10
C LYS A 5 6.78 16.08 100.10
N MET A 6 6.98 16.77 101.21
CA MET A 6 7.56 16.24 102.45
C MET A 6 6.69 15.10 103.00
N ALA A 7 7.31 13.98 103.33
CA ALA A 7 6.76 13.00 104.26
C ALA A 7 7.43 13.22 105.62
N ALA A 8 6.61 13.48 106.64
CA ALA A 8 7.02 13.80 107.99
C ALA A 8 7.57 12.58 108.74
N LEU A 9 8.56 12.86 109.58
CA LEU A 9 9.20 11.97 110.53
C LEU A 9 8.28 11.66 111.72
N GLY A 10 8.18 10.37 112.05
CA GLY A 10 8.03 9.88 113.42
C GLY A 10 8.87 8.61 113.51
N GLY A 11 9.70 8.33 114.50
CA GLY A 11 9.96 8.97 115.79
C GLY A 11 10.49 7.84 116.68
N GLY A 12 11.80 7.85 116.98
CA GLY A 12 12.40 7.14 118.13
C GLY A 12 12.92 5.70 117.90
N GLY A 13 14.20 5.48 118.19
CA GLY A 13 14.77 4.15 118.48
C GLY A 13 16.08 3.83 117.76
N ALA A 14 17.18 3.78 118.51
CA ALA A 14 18.55 3.75 118.01
C ALA A 14 19.06 2.38 117.50
N ARG A 15 20.15 2.46 116.70
CA ARG A 15 21.08 1.38 116.25
C ARG A 15 20.43 0.43 115.22
N TRP A 16 20.90 0.26 114.00
CA TRP A 16 22.27 0.01 113.53
C TRP A 16 22.41 0.52 112.08
N ARG A 17 23.57 1.12 111.76
CA ARG A 17 23.97 1.39 110.37
C ARG A 17 24.15 0.05 109.63
N ARG A 18 23.07 -0.49 109.06
CA ARG A 18 23.17 -1.42 107.93
C ARG A 18 23.30 -0.56 106.68
N ALA A 19 24.45 -0.66 106.04
CA ALA A 19 24.77 0.05 104.81
C ALA A 19 23.59 -0.01 103.83
N TRP A 20 23.05 1.16 103.45
CA TRP A 20 22.19 1.29 102.29
C TRP A 20 23.06 1.03 101.06
N LEU A 21 23.11 -0.22 100.60
CA LEU A 21 23.57 -0.50 99.25
C LEU A 21 22.51 0.09 98.31
N PRO A 22 22.85 1.06 97.43
CA PRO A 22 21.91 1.46 96.40
C PRO A 22 21.60 0.20 95.59
N ALA A 23 20.35 -0.26 95.63
CA ALA A 23 19.88 -1.29 94.74
C ALA A 23 19.94 -0.70 93.33
N LEU A 24 21.03 -0.99 92.63
CA LEU A 24 21.27 -0.58 91.26
C LEU A 24 20.30 -1.38 90.39
N GLN A 25 19.04 -0.92 90.32
CA GLN A 25 18.06 -1.48 89.39
C GLN A 25 18.51 -1.08 87.99
N LEU A 26 19.20 -2.00 87.32
CA LEU A 26 19.52 -1.91 85.89
C LEU A 26 18.20 -2.01 85.09
N LEU A 27 17.46 -0.92 85.05
CA LEU A 27 16.26 -0.77 84.24
C LEU A 27 16.70 -0.66 82.78
N ARG A 28 16.76 -1.80 82.08
CA ARG A 28 17.05 -1.84 80.64
C ARG A 28 15.95 -1.08 79.89
N ARG A 29 16.19 0.19 79.56
CA ARG A 29 15.31 0.98 78.69
C ARG A 29 15.45 0.47 77.25
N GLY A 30 14.67 -0.55 76.90
CA GLY A 30 14.55 -1.03 75.52
C GLY A 30 13.71 -0.08 74.67
N SER A 31 14.00 -0.02 73.37
CA SER A 31 13.12 0.64 72.40
C SER A 31 11.80 -0.13 72.27
N LYS A 32 10.70 0.61 72.07
CA LYS A 32 9.35 0.03 71.85
C LYS A 32 9.36 -0.95 70.66
N ALA A 33 8.36 -1.84 70.62
CA ALA A 33 8.23 -2.83 69.55
C ALA A 33 8.01 -2.19 68.17
N VAL A 34 7.26 -1.09 68.12
CA VAL A 34 7.00 -0.30 66.91
C VAL A 34 7.77 1.02 67.01
N THR A 35 8.53 1.33 65.98
CA THR A 35 9.35 2.54 65.85
C THR A 35 9.07 3.20 64.49
N ARG A 36 9.28 4.51 64.38
CA ARG A 36 9.15 5.23 63.10
C ARG A 36 10.23 4.84 62.06
N HIS A 37 11.36 4.31 62.53
CA HIS A 37 12.47 3.85 61.70
C HIS A 37 12.56 2.32 61.71
N TRP A 38 13.21 1.76 60.70
CA TRP A 38 13.52 0.32 60.64
C TRP A 38 14.39 -0.08 61.82
N LYS A 39 13.80 -0.87 62.71
CA LYS A 39 14.50 -1.38 63.88
C LYS A 39 15.44 -2.51 63.44
N ALA A 40 16.68 -2.44 63.89
CA ALA A 40 17.64 -3.53 63.69
C ALA A 40 17.07 -4.82 64.29
N MET A 41 17.02 -5.87 63.47
CA MET A 41 16.53 -7.17 63.90
C MET A 41 17.60 -7.89 64.73
N HIS A 42 17.15 -8.77 65.62
CA HIS A 42 18.07 -9.70 66.27
C HIS A 42 18.76 -10.59 65.22
N PHE A 43 20.03 -10.92 65.43
CA PHE A 43 20.84 -11.65 64.46
C PHE A 43 20.20 -12.97 64.01
N GLN A 44 19.59 -13.73 64.94
CA GLN A 44 18.86 -14.96 64.59
C GLN A 44 17.62 -14.71 63.73
N ARG A 45 16.91 -13.59 63.95
CA ARG A 45 15.74 -13.21 63.15
C ARG A 45 16.14 -12.79 61.75
N GLN A 46 17.28 -12.10 61.62
CA GLN A 46 17.84 -11.77 60.31
C GLN A 46 18.22 -13.03 59.52
N LYS A 47 18.83 -14.03 60.18
CA LYS A 47 19.10 -15.35 59.57
C LYS A 47 17.81 -16.05 59.14
N LEU A 48 16.79 -16.05 60.00
CA LEU A 48 15.50 -16.65 59.69
C LEU A 48 14.89 -16.02 58.44
N LEU A 49 14.87 -14.68 58.36
CA LEU A 49 14.32 -13.97 57.20
C LEU A 49 15.08 -14.29 55.92
N ALA A 50 16.42 -14.29 55.97
CA ALA A 50 17.27 -14.63 54.84
C ALA A 50 17.05 -16.07 54.33
N VAL A 51 16.78 -17.02 55.24
CA VAL A 51 16.47 -18.42 54.88
C VAL A 51 15.05 -18.54 54.30
N THR A 52 14.10 -17.74 54.79
CA THR A 52 12.71 -17.74 54.30
C THR A 52 12.48 -16.86 53.08
N GLU A 53 13.54 -16.39 52.41
CA GLU A 53 13.41 -15.65 51.16
C GLU A 53 12.82 -16.54 50.06
N TYR A 54 11.87 -15.98 49.30
CA TYR A 54 11.25 -16.72 48.21
C TYR A 54 12.24 -16.95 47.06
N LEU A 55 12.46 -18.21 46.72
CA LEU A 55 13.24 -18.61 45.56
C LEU A 55 12.29 -19.01 44.42
N PRO A 56 12.16 -18.21 43.34
CA PRO A 56 11.35 -18.61 42.20
C PRO A 56 11.97 -19.85 41.52
N PRO A 57 11.15 -20.76 40.97
CA PRO A 57 11.64 -21.90 40.22
C PRO A 57 12.45 -21.40 39.03
N ARG A 58 13.71 -21.83 38.92
CA ARG A 58 14.56 -21.54 37.77
C ARG A 58 14.34 -22.65 36.75
N PRO A 59 13.60 -22.42 35.66
CA PRO A 59 13.45 -23.43 34.63
C PRO A 59 14.83 -23.74 34.04
N ALA A 60 15.10 -25.02 33.75
CA ALA A 60 16.38 -25.45 33.16
C ALA A 60 16.67 -24.74 31.83
N VAL A 61 15.62 -24.40 31.09
CA VAL A 61 15.67 -23.62 29.85
C VAL A 61 14.78 -22.39 29.99
N PRO A 62 15.28 -21.17 29.73
CA PRO A 62 14.45 -19.97 29.73
C PRO A 62 13.32 -20.09 28.70
N PRO A 63 12.09 -19.63 29.00
CA PRO A 63 10.95 -19.73 28.08
C PRO A 63 11.13 -18.95 26.77
N ARG A 64 12.13 -18.07 26.68
CA ARG A 64 12.53 -17.37 25.46
C ARG A 64 13.26 -18.27 24.46
N CYS A 65 13.91 -19.32 24.96
CA CYS A 65 14.63 -20.29 24.15
C CYS A 65 13.71 -21.40 23.64
N LEU A 66 12.49 -21.51 24.18
CA LEU A 66 11.47 -22.41 23.68
C LEU A 66 10.75 -21.76 22.50
N PRO A 67 10.39 -22.53 21.46
CA PRO A 67 9.56 -22.02 20.38
C PRO A 67 8.25 -21.51 20.98
N ARG A 68 7.92 -20.25 20.68
CA ARG A 68 6.69 -19.64 21.17
C ARG A 68 5.52 -20.44 20.59
N PRO A 69 4.51 -20.83 21.39
CA PRO A 69 3.31 -21.44 20.84
C PRO A 69 2.74 -20.50 19.78
N ALA A 70 2.32 -21.07 18.65
CA ALA A 70 1.75 -20.31 17.54
C ALA A 70 0.66 -19.38 18.11
N ALA A 71 0.76 -18.10 17.76
CA ALA A 71 -0.29 -17.15 18.13
C ALA A 71 -1.62 -17.71 17.62
N LYS A 72 -2.64 -17.75 18.49
CA LYS A 72 -3.99 -18.15 18.08
C LYS A 72 -4.37 -17.27 16.89
N GLY A 73 -4.85 -17.88 15.81
CA GLY A 73 -5.18 -17.16 14.58
C GLY A 73 -6.09 -15.98 14.92
N HIS A 74 -5.63 -14.76 14.59
CA HIS A 74 -6.47 -13.58 14.71
C HIS A 74 -7.65 -13.75 13.76
N GLU A 75 -8.87 -13.58 14.27
CA GLU A 75 -10.08 -13.52 13.44
C GLU A 75 -9.90 -12.41 12.39
N GLU A 76 -10.33 -12.66 11.15
CA GLU A 76 -10.17 -11.67 10.09
C GLU A 76 -10.92 -10.38 10.45
N ASP A 77 -10.21 -9.25 10.47
CA ASP A 77 -10.82 -7.94 10.69
C ASP A 77 -11.97 -7.71 9.70
N GLY A 78 -13.19 -7.50 10.21
CA GLY A 78 -14.38 -7.35 9.37
C GLY A 78 -14.26 -6.23 8.32
N TYR A 79 -13.54 -5.16 8.65
CA TYR A 79 -13.23 -4.06 7.74
C TYR A 79 -12.34 -4.50 6.56
N ALA A 80 -11.29 -5.27 6.84
CA ALA A 80 -10.41 -5.79 5.79
C ALA A 80 -11.17 -6.68 4.81
N ARG A 81 -12.14 -7.48 5.30
CA ARG A 81 -13.02 -8.30 4.45
C ARG A 81 -13.88 -7.46 3.51
N VAL A 82 -14.43 -6.34 3.98
CA VAL A 82 -15.21 -5.41 3.14
C VAL A 82 -14.33 -4.78 2.08
N LEU A 83 -13.13 -4.33 2.44
CA LEU A 83 -12.18 -3.77 1.47
C LEU A 83 -11.77 -4.78 0.40
N ARG A 84 -11.54 -6.06 0.77
CA ARG A 84 -11.23 -7.11 -0.21
C ARG A 84 -12.36 -7.28 -1.23
N ARG A 85 -13.61 -7.35 -0.76
CA ARG A 85 -14.79 -7.44 -1.64
C ARG A 85 -14.91 -6.25 -2.57
N GLN A 86 -14.72 -5.03 -2.05
CA GLN A 86 -14.76 -3.83 -2.86
C GLN A 86 -13.66 -3.85 -3.94
N VAL A 87 -12.45 -4.28 -3.60
CA VAL A 87 -11.36 -4.41 -4.59
C VAL A 87 -11.71 -5.44 -5.65
N GLU A 88 -12.20 -6.63 -5.26
CA GLU A 88 -12.63 -7.68 -6.18
C GLU A 88 -13.70 -7.21 -7.17
N GLU A 89 -14.77 -6.58 -6.67
CA GLU A 89 -15.84 -6.03 -7.50
C GLU A 89 -15.28 -5.05 -8.53
N THR A 90 -14.31 -4.26 -8.14
CA THR A 90 -13.78 -3.19 -8.98
C THR A 90 -12.75 -3.68 -9.98
N LEU A 91 -12.07 -4.78 -9.69
CA LEU A 91 -11.28 -5.50 -10.69
C LEU A 91 -12.19 -6.22 -11.69
N ARG A 92 -13.29 -6.82 -11.24
CA ARG A 92 -14.26 -7.51 -12.12
C ARG A 92 -15.00 -6.55 -13.05
N SER A 93 -15.35 -5.36 -12.57
CA SER A 93 -16.09 -4.37 -13.37
C SER A 93 -15.25 -3.69 -14.46
N SER A 94 -13.94 -3.92 -14.48
CA SER A 94 -13.00 -3.07 -15.18
C SER A 94 -12.20 -3.84 -16.21
N ARG A 95 -12.10 -3.29 -17.42
CA ARG A 95 -11.31 -3.90 -18.51
C ARG A 95 -9.85 -3.50 -18.47
N MET A 96 -9.56 -2.31 -17.92
CA MET A 96 -8.21 -1.77 -17.81
C MET A 96 -7.88 -1.47 -16.34
N VAL A 97 -6.77 -2.04 -15.87
CA VAL A 97 -6.23 -1.82 -14.53
C VAL A 97 -4.75 -1.49 -14.68
N ALA A 98 -4.35 -0.26 -14.38
CA ALA A 98 -2.95 0.13 -14.36
C ALA A 98 -2.45 0.28 -12.92
N VAL A 99 -1.25 -0.26 -12.67
CA VAL A 99 -0.55 -0.18 -11.39
C VAL A 99 0.52 0.89 -11.51
N CYS A 100 0.36 1.93 -10.72
CA CYS A 100 1.31 3.04 -10.65
C CYS A 100 1.96 3.11 -9.27
N GLN A 101 3.24 3.43 -9.25
CA GLN A 101 3.92 3.86 -8.03
C GLN A 101 3.58 5.32 -7.75
N TYR A 102 3.18 5.59 -6.51
CA TYR A 102 2.87 6.92 -6.03
C TYR A 102 4.04 7.48 -5.24
N ASN A 103 4.66 8.52 -5.78
CA ASN A 103 5.57 9.37 -5.01
C ASN A 103 4.77 10.49 -4.35
N SER A 104 5.23 10.93 -3.18
CA SER A 104 4.55 11.95 -2.39
C SER A 104 4.40 13.24 -3.21
N MET A 105 3.19 13.77 -3.28
CA MET A 105 2.81 15.01 -3.96
C MET A 105 1.80 15.77 -3.09
N PRO A 106 1.68 17.10 -3.24
CA PRO A 106 0.73 17.88 -2.44
C PRO A 106 -0.72 17.52 -2.80
N ASP A 107 -1.64 17.68 -1.86
CA ASP A 107 -3.03 17.23 -2.01
C ASP A 107 -3.77 17.94 -3.17
N GLU A 108 -3.45 19.20 -3.44
CA GLU A 108 -4.00 19.96 -4.57
C GLU A 108 -3.71 19.30 -5.92
N ASP A 109 -2.48 18.80 -6.10
CA ASP A 109 -2.08 18.12 -7.32
C ASP A 109 -2.77 16.75 -7.44
N VAL A 110 -3.04 16.07 -6.30
CA VAL A 110 -3.77 14.80 -6.29
C VAL A 110 -5.21 14.99 -6.73
N VAL A 111 -5.86 16.05 -6.25
CA VAL A 111 -7.25 16.40 -6.63
C VAL A 111 -7.30 16.74 -8.12
N THR A 112 -6.34 17.52 -8.60
CA THR A 112 -6.21 17.90 -10.01
C THR A 112 -5.99 16.67 -10.90
N LEU A 113 -5.10 15.76 -10.50
CA LEU A 113 -4.87 14.48 -11.18
C LEU A 113 -6.16 13.63 -11.25
N ARG A 114 -6.87 13.50 -10.12
CA ARG A 114 -8.16 12.80 -10.07
C ARG A 114 -9.19 13.42 -11.00
N HIS A 115 -9.23 14.76 -11.09
CA HIS A 115 -10.14 15.47 -11.99
C HIS A 115 -9.82 15.18 -13.47
N TYR A 116 -8.55 15.26 -13.88
CA TYR A 116 -8.15 14.94 -15.26
C TYR A 116 -8.45 13.49 -15.64
N LEU A 117 -8.20 12.53 -14.74
CA LEU A 117 -8.48 11.12 -14.99
C LEU A 117 -9.99 10.83 -15.04
N ARG A 118 -10.80 11.51 -14.22
CA ARG A 118 -12.26 11.39 -14.26
C ARG A 118 -12.87 11.85 -15.57
N LYS A 119 -12.31 12.86 -16.26
CA LYS A 119 -12.76 13.27 -17.60
C LYS A 119 -12.74 12.12 -18.62
N HIS A 120 -11.86 11.15 -18.40
CA HIS A 120 -11.70 9.97 -19.26
C HIS A 120 -12.29 8.69 -18.64
N ASN A 121 -13.14 8.81 -17.61
CA ASN A 121 -13.73 7.69 -16.85
C ASN A 121 -12.71 6.79 -16.12
N ILE A 122 -11.51 7.30 -15.86
CA ILE A 122 -10.46 6.58 -15.12
C ILE A 122 -10.57 6.93 -13.63
N HIS A 123 -10.77 5.91 -12.82
CA HIS A 123 -10.94 6.02 -11.37
C HIS A 123 -9.62 5.71 -10.66
N VAL A 124 -9.17 6.66 -9.85
CA VAL A 124 -7.98 6.49 -9.00
C VAL A 124 -8.38 5.84 -7.69
N LYS A 125 -7.77 4.70 -7.35
CA LYS A 125 -7.99 3.99 -6.09
C LYS A 125 -6.69 3.82 -5.32
N PHE A 126 -6.72 4.26 -4.08
CA PHE A 126 -5.65 4.05 -3.11
C PHE A 126 -6.00 2.80 -2.33
N VAL A 127 -5.18 1.76 -2.43
CA VAL A 127 -5.45 0.48 -1.79
C VAL A 127 -4.22 0.00 -1.05
N LEU A 128 -4.43 -0.57 0.14
CA LEU A 128 -3.37 -1.12 0.97
C LEU A 128 -2.85 -2.44 0.38
N ASN A 129 -1.53 -2.61 0.37
CA ASN A 129 -0.89 -3.81 -0.16
C ASN A 129 -1.34 -5.09 0.57
N GLU A 130 -1.62 -5.02 1.86
CA GLU A 130 -2.10 -6.14 2.68
C GLU A 130 -3.47 -6.66 2.24
N VAL A 131 -4.32 -5.78 1.71
CA VAL A 131 -5.67 -6.12 1.22
C VAL A 131 -5.59 -6.61 -0.22
N VAL A 132 -4.77 -5.98 -1.06
CA VAL A 132 -4.69 -6.28 -2.50
C VAL A 132 -3.98 -7.60 -2.77
N ARG A 133 -2.88 -7.90 -2.08
CA ARG A 133 -2.08 -9.12 -2.31
C ARG A 133 -2.91 -10.42 -2.23
N PRO A 134 -3.74 -10.67 -1.20
CA PRO A 134 -4.55 -11.89 -1.16
C PRO A 134 -5.59 -11.92 -2.29
N VAL A 135 -6.19 -10.78 -2.66
CA VAL A 135 -7.16 -10.68 -3.76
C VAL A 135 -6.51 -10.98 -5.12
N LEU A 136 -5.29 -10.49 -5.35
CA LEU A 136 -4.56 -10.76 -6.58
C LEU A 136 -4.02 -12.19 -6.66
N ALA A 137 -3.67 -12.80 -5.52
CA ALA A 137 -3.22 -14.17 -5.47
C ALA A 137 -4.33 -15.18 -5.85
N GLN A 138 -5.59 -14.84 -5.54
CA GLN A 138 -6.76 -15.66 -5.85
C GLN A 138 -7.36 -15.39 -7.24
N SER A 139 -6.98 -14.28 -7.89
CA SER A 139 -7.54 -13.86 -9.17
C SER A 139 -6.59 -14.15 -10.35
N LYS A 140 -7.04 -13.85 -11.57
CA LYS A 140 -6.26 -14.01 -12.80
C LYS A 140 -4.96 -13.18 -12.81
N TYR A 141 -4.86 -12.20 -11.92
CA TYR A 141 -3.81 -11.19 -11.91
C TYR A 141 -2.62 -11.54 -11.00
N ARG A 142 -2.34 -12.83 -10.78
CA ARG A 142 -1.23 -13.30 -9.93
C ARG A 142 0.12 -12.69 -10.31
N ASN A 143 0.33 -12.45 -11.60
CA ASN A 143 1.58 -11.88 -12.12
C ASN A 143 1.78 -10.39 -11.79
N LEU A 144 0.74 -9.68 -11.31
CA LEU A 144 0.85 -8.29 -10.84
C LEU A 144 1.32 -8.18 -9.38
N LEU A 145 1.31 -9.28 -8.61
CA LEU A 145 1.78 -9.32 -7.22
C LEU A 145 3.13 -8.64 -6.96
N PRO A 146 4.20 -8.86 -7.78
CA PRO A 146 5.50 -8.24 -7.53
C PRO A 146 5.50 -6.71 -7.68
N LEU A 147 4.50 -6.12 -8.35
CA LEU A 147 4.38 -4.67 -8.45
C LEU A 147 3.92 -4.05 -7.12
N PHE A 148 3.29 -4.82 -6.22
CA PHE A 148 2.72 -4.33 -4.97
C PHE A 148 3.69 -4.32 -3.80
N VAL A 149 4.82 -3.61 -3.93
CA VAL A 149 5.83 -3.50 -2.85
C VAL A 149 5.75 -2.16 -2.11
N CYS A 150 5.62 -1.06 -2.85
CA CYS A 150 5.68 0.31 -2.33
C CYS A 150 4.28 0.94 -2.15
N ARG A 151 4.22 2.27 -2.04
CA ARG A 151 2.96 3.01 -2.14
C ARG A 151 2.48 2.95 -3.59
N ASN A 152 1.40 2.22 -3.80
CA ASN A 152 0.85 2.02 -5.13
C ASN A 152 -0.54 2.62 -5.24
N ILE A 153 -0.85 3.06 -6.45
CA ILE A 153 -2.17 3.52 -6.85
C ILE A 153 -2.65 2.60 -7.96
N LEU A 154 -3.93 2.26 -7.90
CA LEU A 154 -4.63 1.59 -8.98
C LEU A 154 -5.39 2.62 -9.80
N LEU A 155 -5.13 2.63 -11.10
CA LEU A 155 -5.95 3.32 -12.08
C LEU A 155 -6.88 2.30 -12.71
N VAL A 156 -8.17 2.46 -12.45
CA VAL A 156 -9.19 1.49 -12.82
C VAL A 156 -10.13 2.15 -13.82
N SER A 157 -10.30 1.52 -14.98
CA SER A 157 -11.15 2.05 -16.05
C SER A 157 -12.04 0.94 -16.64
N PRO A 158 -13.33 1.23 -16.87
CA PRO A 158 -14.21 0.30 -17.58
C PRO A 158 -13.82 0.15 -19.06
N GLU A 159 -13.20 1.18 -19.66
CA GLU A 159 -12.73 1.19 -21.05
C GLU A 159 -11.20 1.27 -21.15
N ALA A 160 -10.61 0.67 -22.18
CA ALA A 160 -9.16 0.59 -22.41
C ALA A 160 -8.56 1.90 -23.00
N ARG A 161 -8.71 3.03 -22.29
CA ARG A 161 -8.23 4.37 -22.70
C ARG A 161 -6.80 4.68 -22.25
N ALA A 162 -5.85 3.88 -22.73
CA ALA A 162 -4.43 4.02 -22.36
C ALA A 162 -3.79 5.31 -22.89
N ARG A 163 -4.24 5.80 -24.05
CA ARG A 163 -3.74 7.02 -24.71
C ARG A 163 -3.88 8.24 -23.83
N GLU A 164 -5.10 8.47 -23.34
CA GLU A 164 -5.41 9.62 -22.50
C GLU A 164 -4.77 9.49 -21.12
N MET A 165 -4.75 8.28 -20.57
CA MET A 165 -4.04 7.99 -19.32
C MET A 165 -2.57 8.40 -19.39
N LEU A 166 -1.83 7.98 -20.43
CA LEU A 166 -0.42 8.31 -20.59
C LEU A 166 -0.19 9.82 -20.80
N ARG A 167 -1.12 10.53 -21.46
CA ARG A 167 -1.03 11.99 -21.61
C ARG A 167 -1.11 12.70 -20.26
N VAL A 168 -2.03 12.25 -19.39
CA VAL A 168 -2.16 12.80 -18.03
C VAL A 168 -0.93 12.46 -17.17
N LEU A 169 -0.43 11.22 -17.25
CA LEU A 169 0.74 10.79 -16.50
C LEU A 169 2.02 11.54 -16.90
N LYS A 170 2.17 11.94 -18.17
CA LYS A 170 3.29 12.79 -18.62
C LYS A 170 3.30 14.17 -17.95
N GLY A 171 2.14 14.68 -17.52
CA GLY A 171 2.05 15.95 -16.80
C GLY A 171 2.44 15.86 -15.32
N VAL A 172 2.46 14.64 -14.75
CA VAL A 172 2.67 14.41 -13.31
C VAL A 172 3.75 13.33 -13.11
N PRO A 173 5.04 13.71 -13.08
CA PRO A 173 6.15 12.76 -12.95
C PRO A 173 6.21 12.07 -11.57
N GLN A 174 5.43 12.53 -10.59
CA GLN A 174 5.32 11.90 -9.27
C GLN A 174 4.57 10.55 -9.35
N VAL A 175 3.80 10.30 -10.41
CA VAL A 175 3.07 9.04 -10.60
C VAL A 175 3.71 8.24 -11.72
N ASN A 176 4.44 7.19 -11.34
CA ASN A 176 5.17 6.34 -12.27
C ASN A 176 4.36 5.09 -12.63
N LEU A 177 4.10 4.87 -13.92
CA LEU A 177 3.48 3.63 -14.39
C LEU A 177 4.48 2.46 -14.31
N LEU A 178 4.14 1.41 -13.57
CA LEU A 178 4.94 0.19 -13.47
C LEU A 178 4.51 -0.83 -14.53
N GLY A 179 3.21 -1.07 -14.61
CA GLY A 179 2.60 -2.02 -15.55
C GLY A 179 1.09 -1.89 -15.55
N ALA A 180 0.45 -2.47 -16.56
CA ALA A 180 -1.00 -2.47 -16.68
C ALA A 180 -1.50 -3.84 -17.10
N CYS A 181 -2.75 -4.11 -16.78
CA CYS A 181 -3.52 -5.19 -17.34
C CYS A 181 -4.64 -4.60 -18.20
N ILE A 182 -4.67 -4.97 -19.48
CA ILE A 182 -5.68 -4.55 -20.45
C ILE A 182 -6.29 -5.82 -21.02
N ASP A 183 -7.60 -5.99 -20.90
CA ASP A 183 -8.35 -7.15 -21.41
C ASP A 183 -7.67 -8.50 -21.04
N ASP A 184 -7.36 -8.67 -19.75
CA ASP A 184 -6.68 -9.84 -19.15
C ASP A 184 -5.22 -10.07 -19.63
N THR A 185 -4.68 -9.24 -20.51
CA THR A 185 -3.27 -9.27 -20.91
C THR A 185 -2.43 -8.33 -20.06
N ILE A 186 -1.24 -8.77 -19.66
CA ILE A 186 -0.34 -7.97 -18.83
C ILE A 186 0.69 -7.29 -19.73
N LEU A 187 0.80 -5.98 -19.56
CA LEU A 187 1.67 -5.12 -20.32
C LEU A 187 2.65 -4.40 -19.39
N SER A 188 3.91 -4.39 -19.80
CA SER A 188 4.93 -3.52 -19.22
C SER A 188 4.67 -2.07 -19.63
N ARG A 189 5.38 -1.11 -19.02
CA ARG A 189 5.33 0.30 -19.41
C ARG A 189 5.47 0.51 -20.93
N GLN A 190 6.47 -0.14 -21.55
CA GLN A 190 6.67 -0.06 -23.01
C GLN A 190 5.48 -0.66 -23.78
N GLY A 191 4.91 -1.76 -23.28
CA GLY A 191 3.70 -2.35 -23.86
C GLY A 191 2.50 -1.39 -23.84
N VAL A 192 2.34 -0.62 -22.75
CA VAL A 192 1.28 0.39 -22.64
C VAL A 192 1.55 1.58 -23.58
N GLU A 193 2.81 2.00 -23.73
CA GLU A 193 3.20 3.05 -24.68
C GLU A 193 2.93 2.62 -26.13
N ASN A 194 3.25 1.38 -26.49
CA ASN A 194 2.94 0.81 -27.80
C ASN A 194 1.43 0.72 -28.04
N PHE A 195 0.68 0.23 -27.05
CA PHE A 195 -0.78 0.16 -27.12
C PHE A 195 -1.40 1.56 -27.29
N ALA A 196 -0.83 2.58 -26.65
CA ALA A 196 -1.26 3.96 -26.86
C ALA A 196 -0.90 4.49 -28.26
N GLN A 197 0.07 3.94 -28.97
CA GLN A 197 0.32 4.33 -30.36
C GLN A 197 -0.68 3.66 -31.32
N LEU A 198 -1.24 2.50 -30.96
CA LEU A 198 -2.19 1.76 -31.81
C LEU A 198 -3.51 2.52 -32.03
N PRO A 199 -4.06 2.51 -33.25
CA PRO A 199 -5.36 3.11 -33.55
C PRO A 199 -6.49 2.39 -32.80
N SER A 200 -7.69 2.98 -32.81
CA SER A 200 -8.87 2.33 -32.21
C SER A 200 -9.17 0.99 -32.88
N LEU A 201 -9.89 0.12 -32.16
CA LEU A 201 -10.25 -1.21 -32.64
C LEU A 201 -10.98 -1.14 -34.00
N GLU A 202 -11.93 -0.22 -34.14
CA GLU A 202 -12.69 -0.03 -35.39
C GLU A 202 -11.78 0.36 -36.57
N VAL A 203 -10.80 1.23 -36.34
CA VAL A 203 -9.85 1.63 -37.38
C VAL A 203 -8.92 0.46 -37.73
N SER A 204 -8.48 -0.32 -36.74
CA SER A 204 -7.65 -1.51 -37.00
C SER A 204 -8.41 -2.57 -37.80
N GLN A 205 -9.69 -2.77 -37.53
CA GLN A 205 -10.57 -3.65 -38.32
C GLN A 205 -10.83 -3.08 -39.72
N GLY A 206 -11.01 -1.76 -39.84
CA GLY A 206 -11.11 -1.09 -41.13
C GLY A 206 -9.84 -1.25 -41.97
N GLN A 207 -8.66 -1.17 -41.34
CA GLN A 207 -7.37 -1.38 -42.00
C GLN A 207 -7.19 -2.82 -42.49
N THR A 208 -7.63 -3.83 -41.73
CA THR A 208 -7.54 -5.23 -42.20
C THR A 208 -8.50 -5.49 -43.36
N VAL A 209 -9.73 -4.97 -43.30
CA VAL A 209 -10.69 -5.05 -44.42
C VAL A 209 -10.16 -4.29 -45.64
N ALA A 210 -9.59 -3.10 -45.45
CA ALA A 210 -8.98 -2.32 -46.52
C ALA A 210 -7.77 -3.03 -47.13
N ALA A 211 -6.94 -3.70 -46.32
CA ALA A 211 -5.81 -4.49 -46.81
C ALA A 211 -6.27 -5.67 -47.67
N LEU A 212 -7.34 -6.37 -47.26
CA LEU A 212 -7.94 -7.43 -48.08
C LEU A 212 -8.49 -6.87 -49.40
N SER A 213 -9.19 -5.73 -49.36
CA SER A 213 -9.66 -5.04 -50.56
C SER A 213 -8.52 -4.59 -51.46
N LEU A 214 -7.40 -4.12 -50.89
CA LEU A 214 -6.22 -3.69 -51.64
C LEU A 214 -5.63 -4.84 -52.46
N LEU A 215 -5.54 -6.04 -51.88
CA LEU A 215 -5.06 -7.23 -52.60
C LEU A 215 -5.96 -7.55 -53.81
N SER A 216 -7.28 -7.45 -53.65
CA SER A 216 -8.21 -7.64 -54.78
C SER A 216 -8.12 -6.51 -55.83
N SER A 217 -7.86 -5.28 -55.41
CA SER A 217 -7.71 -4.14 -56.31
C SER A 217 -6.37 -4.18 -57.06
N GLN A 218 -5.32 -4.73 -56.45
CA GLN A 218 -4.02 -4.91 -57.11
C GLN A 218 -4.15 -5.84 -58.31
N THR A 219 -4.85 -6.97 -58.17
CA THR A 219 -5.05 -7.90 -59.29
C THR A 219 -5.93 -7.29 -60.37
N SER A 220 -7.01 -6.58 -60.00
CA SER A 220 -7.87 -5.91 -60.98
C SER A 220 -7.12 -4.80 -61.73
N SER A 221 -6.29 -4.01 -61.05
CA SER A 221 -5.50 -2.94 -61.68
C SER A 221 -4.48 -3.46 -62.69
N LEU A 222 -3.86 -4.62 -62.41
CA LEU A 222 -2.95 -5.27 -63.34
C LEU A 222 -3.67 -5.70 -64.63
N LEU A 223 -4.88 -6.25 -64.53
CA LEU A 223 -5.70 -6.62 -65.69
C LEU A 223 -6.26 -5.39 -66.44
N GLN A 224 -6.61 -4.32 -65.72
CA GLN A 224 -7.20 -3.11 -66.29
C GLN A 224 -6.19 -2.27 -67.10
N ARG A 225 -4.88 -2.49 -66.94
CA ARG A 225 -3.86 -1.72 -67.67
C ARG A 225 -3.97 -1.84 -69.19
N GLY A 226 -4.33 -3.02 -69.70
CA GLY A 226 -4.55 -3.27 -71.13
C GLY A 226 -5.70 -2.46 -71.72
N PRO A 227 -6.95 -2.62 -71.25
CA PRO A 227 -8.11 -1.88 -71.76
C PRO A 227 -7.98 -0.36 -71.53
N ALA A 228 -7.39 0.08 -70.41
CA ALA A 228 -7.12 1.50 -70.17
C ALA A 228 -6.14 2.09 -71.20
N HIS A 229 -5.15 1.31 -71.65
CA HIS A 229 -4.23 1.77 -72.69
C HIS A 229 -4.89 1.87 -74.06
N LEU A 230 -5.72 0.88 -74.42
CA LEU A 230 -6.41 0.85 -75.71
C LEU A 230 -7.41 2.01 -75.83
N THR A 231 -8.18 2.27 -74.78
CA THR A 231 -9.10 3.43 -74.73
C THR A 231 -8.36 4.75 -74.89
N ALA A 232 -7.21 4.92 -74.22
CA ALA A 232 -6.38 6.11 -74.39
C ALA A 232 -5.87 6.30 -75.83
N LEU A 233 -5.46 5.24 -76.53
CA LEU A 233 -5.02 5.30 -77.92
C LEU A 233 -6.17 5.67 -78.88
N LEU A 234 -7.37 5.12 -78.65
CA LEU A 234 -8.55 5.46 -79.44
C LEU A 234 -8.97 6.91 -79.24
N ASP A 235 -8.96 7.39 -78.00
CA ASP A 235 -9.23 8.79 -77.67
C ASP A 235 -8.20 9.72 -78.34
N GLU A 236 -6.94 9.34 -78.37
CA GLU A 236 -5.89 10.08 -79.08
C GLU A 236 -6.14 10.10 -80.60
N HIS A 237 -6.57 8.98 -81.17
CA HIS A 237 -6.89 8.90 -82.59
C HIS A 237 -8.09 9.77 -82.97
N ILE A 238 -9.15 9.77 -82.16
CA ILE A 238 -10.32 10.64 -82.34
C ILE A 238 -9.91 12.12 -82.29
N ARG A 239 -9.02 12.51 -81.37
CA ARG A 239 -8.49 13.88 -81.31
C ARG A 239 -7.75 14.26 -82.59
N ARG A 240 -6.87 13.40 -83.09
CA ARG A 240 -6.13 13.65 -84.34
C ARG A 240 -7.07 13.81 -85.54
N LEU A 241 -8.13 13.03 -85.64
CA LEU A 241 -9.12 13.16 -86.72
C LEU A 241 -9.81 14.53 -86.68
N ARG A 242 -10.20 15.00 -85.49
CA ARG A 242 -10.79 16.34 -85.31
C ARG A 242 -9.80 17.46 -85.66
N ASP A 243 -8.54 17.31 -85.28
CA ASP A 243 -7.50 18.30 -85.60
C ASP A 243 -7.24 18.37 -87.13
N THR A 244 -7.32 17.24 -87.85
CA THR A 244 -7.19 17.22 -89.32
C THR A 244 -8.39 17.84 -90.05
N GLU A 245 -9.60 17.66 -89.54
CA GLU A 245 -10.81 18.32 -90.08
C GLU A 245 -10.76 19.85 -89.88
N GLY A 246 -10.16 20.34 -88.78
CA GLY A 246 -9.96 21.77 -88.55
C GLY A 246 -8.94 22.44 -89.48
N THR A 247 -8.04 21.68 -90.12
CA THR A 247 -7.07 22.21 -91.11
C THR A 247 -7.57 22.23 -92.55
N THR A 248 -8.79 21.75 -92.80
CA THR A 248 -9.40 21.67 -94.15
C THR A 248 -10.56 22.65 -94.33
N GLU A 249 -10.51 23.85 -93.73
CA GLU A 249 -11.30 24.97 -94.22
C GLU A 249 -10.59 25.62 -95.44
N PRO A 250 -11.21 25.66 -96.63
CA PRO A 250 -10.62 26.31 -97.80
C PRO A 250 -10.55 27.83 -97.62
N PRO A 251 -9.56 28.52 -98.22
CA PRO A 251 -9.41 29.96 -98.07
C PRO A 251 -10.63 30.70 -98.62
N PRO A 252 -11.11 31.77 -97.95
CA PRO A 252 -12.16 32.62 -98.52
C PRO A 252 -11.60 33.30 -99.77
N GLY A 253 -12.27 33.05 -100.90
CA GLY A 253 -12.02 33.74 -102.16
C GLY A 253 -12.49 35.19 -102.17
#